data_AF-A0A8B7RDY3-F1
#
_entry.id   AF-A0A8B7RDY3-F1
#
_cell.length_a   1.000
_cell.length_b   1.000
_cell.length_c   1.000
_cell.angle_alpha   90.00
_cell.angle_beta   90.00
_cell.angle_gamma   90.00
#
_symmetry.space_group_name_H-M   'P 1'
#
loop_
_entity.id
_entity.type
_entity.pdbx_description
1 polymer ?
#
loop_
_entity_poly.entity_id
_entity_poly.type
_entity_poly.pdbx_seq_one_letter_code
_entity_poly.pdbx_strand_id
1 'polypeptide(L)'
;MARRQKEVMRDEVHQNQILQELYLKELRTQKLYTQYHVNPLRKVHTITRKPMSWHDNLEEPADDRFLNLIHHAAQQPRKKYPETQTESQEIGWDADPLVNPERDDHRLNHFRVHKDITLYKAKMWSLGEDDRHR
;
A
#
# COMPACT_ATOMS: atom_id res chain seq x y z
N MET A 1 8.95 68.16 11.78
CA MET A 1 9.78 68.05 10.57
C MET A 1 9.60 66.67 9.95
N ALA A 2 8.66 66.51 9.01
CA ALA A 2 8.38 65.23 8.36
C ALA A 2 9.48 64.88 7.35
N ARG A 3 10.14 63.72 7.53
CA ARG A 3 11.09 63.19 6.54
C ARG A 3 10.30 62.72 5.32
N ARG A 4 10.34 63.49 4.23
CA ARG A 4 9.97 63.00 2.89
C ARG A 4 10.91 61.85 2.55
N GLN A 5 10.38 60.63 2.57
CA GLN A 5 11.03 59.51 1.91
C GLN A 5 11.06 59.85 0.42
N LYS A 6 12.25 60.10 -0.15
CA LYS A 6 12.40 60.19 -1.60
C LYS A 6 12.03 58.81 -2.15
N GLU A 7 11.01 58.73 -2.99
CA GLU A 7 10.81 57.56 -3.85
C GLU A 7 12.12 57.33 -4.61
N VAL A 8 12.80 56.24 -4.27
CA VAL A 8 13.97 55.80 -5.02
C VAL A 8 13.41 55.31 -6.35
N MET A 9 13.47 56.17 -7.38
CA MET A 9 13.25 55.80 -8.77
C MET A 9 14.11 54.56 -9.05
N ARG A 10 13.45 53.40 -9.13
CA ARG A 10 14.10 52.11 -9.34
C ARG A 10 14.57 52.09 -10.78
N ASP A 11 15.88 52.02 -10.98
CA ASP A 11 16.44 51.84 -12.31
C ASP A 11 16.02 50.47 -12.86
N GLU A 12 15.10 50.49 -13.81
CA GLU A 12 14.53 49.29 -14.45
C GLU A 12 15.62 48.48 -15.16
N VAL A 13 16.64 49.14 -15.73
CA VAL A 13 17.76 48.50 -16.40
C VAL A 13 18.56 47.69 -15.38
N HIS A 14 18.84 48.29 -14.22
CA HIS A 14 19.56 47.62 -13.14
C HIS A 14 18.77 46.42 -12.56
N GLN A 15 17.46 46.55 -12.38
CA GLN A 15 16.61 45.44 -11.92
C GLN A 15 16.57 44.27 -12.93
N ASN A 16 16.50 44.57 -14.22
CA ASN A 16 16.54 43.56 -15.28
C ASN A 16 17.87 42.82 -15.32
N GLN A 17 18.97 43.52 -15.03
CA GLN A 17 20.30 42.94 -14.95
C GLN A 17 20.42 41.94 -13.79
N ILE A 18 19.88 42.28 -12.62
CA ILE A 18 19.80 41.38 -11.45
C ILE A 18 18.95 40.15 -11.77
N LEU A 19 17.79 40.34 -12.42
CA LEU A 19 16.90 39.25 -12.84
C LEU A 19 17.59 38.27 -13.78
N GLN A 20 18.31 38.75 -14.79
CA GLN A 20 19.08 37.90 -15.70
C GLN A 20 20.16 37.11 -14.95
N GLU A 21 20.89 37.75 -14.03
CA GLU A 21 21.94 37.08 -13.26
C GLU A 21 21.36 35.98 -12.35
N LEU A 22 20.19 36.23 -11.74
CA LEU A 22 19.44 35.24 -10.96
C LEU A 22 19.05 34.04 -11.82
N TYR A 23 18.46 34.30 -12.99
CA TYR A 23 18.02 33.26 -13.90
C TYR A 23 19.18 32.36 -14.36
N LEU A 24 20.33 32.95 -14.66
CA LEU A 24 21.53 32.21 -15.05
C LEU A 24 22.10 31.37 -13.91
N LYS A 25 22.06 31.87 -12.66
CA LYS A 25 22.49 31.11 -11.46
C LYS A 25 21.55 29.94 -11.17
N GLU A 26 20.26 30.14 -11.35
CA GLU A 26 19.25 29.10 -11.17
C GLU A 26 19.38 28.02 -12.25
N LEU A 27 19.46 28.39 -13.53
CA LEU A 27 19.69 27.45 -14.63
C LEU A 27 21.00 26.67 -14.49
N ARG A 28 22.07 27.31 -13.97
CA ARG A 28 23.36 26.63 -13.75
C ARG A 28 23.27 25.55 -12.66
N THR A 29 22.39 25.71 -11.68
CA THR A 29 22.23 24.77 -10.56
C THR A 29 21.07 23.78 -10.77
N GLN A 30 20.20 24.03 -11.74
CA GLN A 30 19.07 23.16 -12.08
C GLN A 30 19.57 21.86 -12.72
N LYS A 31 19.63 20.80 -11.92
CA LYS A 31 20.00 19.47 -12.37
C LYS A 31 18.75 18.69 -12.76
N LEU A 32 18.52 18.54 -14.06
CA LEU A 32 17.39 17.76 -14.58
C LEU A 32 17.72 16.27 -14.52
N TYR A 33 17.08 15.54 -13.60
CA TYR A 33 17.16 14.09 -13.57
C TYR A 33 16.14 13.51 -14.56
N THR A 34 16.63 13.12 -15.74
CA THR A 34 15.81 12.49 -16.78
C THR A 34 15.61 11.00 -16.55
N GLN A 35 16.51 10.38 -15.79
CA GLN A 35 16.45 8.98 -15.40
C GLN A 35 16.17 8.89 -13.92
N TYR A 36 14.97 8.43 -13.58
CA TYR A 36 14.59 8.06 -12.23
C TYR A 36 14.27 6.57 -12.21
N HIS A 37 14.76 5.86 -11.19
CA HIS A 37 14.40 4.48 -10.97
C HIS A 37 13.75 4.35 -9.60
N VAL A 38 12.65 3.61 -9.56
CA VAL A 38 11.96 3.33 -8.32
C VAL A 38 12.80 2.33 -7.53
N ASN A 39 13.13 2.63 -6.28
CA ASN A 39 13.94 1.72 -5.46
C ASN A 39 13.20 0.38 -5.26
N PRO A 40 13.71 -0.75 -5.79
CA PRO A 40 13.02 -2.03 -5.75
C PRO A 40 12.96 -2.66 -4.35
N LEU A 41 13.75 -2.15 -3.39
CA LEU A 41 13.81 -2.66 -2.02
C LEU A 41 12.95 -1.86 -1.03
N ARG A 42 12.31 -0.77 -1.48
CA ARG A 42 11.41 0.05 -0.64
C ARG A 42 9.97 -0.13 -1.12
N LYS A 43 9.03 -0.16 -0.17
CA LYS A 43 7.61 -0.30 -0.47
C LYS A 43 7.11 0.97 -1.17
N VAL A 44 6.77 0.86 -2.44
CA VAL A 44 6.30 1.97 -3.28
C VAL A 44 4.79 2.00 -3.18
N HIS A 45 4.26 3.08 -2.63
CA HIS A 45 2.83 3.34 -2.73
C HIS A 45 2.51 3.63 -4.19
N THR A 46 1.52 2.94 -4.75
CA THR A 46 1.00 3.20 -6.10
C THR A 46 0.58 4.66 -6.17
N ILE A 47 1.40 5.48 -6.82
CA ILE A 47 1.03 6.84 -7.18
C ILE A 47 -0.14 6.69 -8.13
N THR A 48 -1.30 7.19 -7.72
CA THR A 48 -2.49 7.14 -8.55
C THR A 48 -2.21 7.94 -9.82
N ARG A 49 -2.30 7.27 -10.96
CA ARG A 49 -2.05 7.89 -12.27
C ARG A 49 -3.18 8.86 -12.62
N LYS A 50 -2.94 9.69 -13.64
CA LYS A 50 -3.97 10.60 -14.16
C LYS A 50 -5.15 9.78 -14.67
N PRO A 51 -6.37 9.98 -14.15
CA PRO A 51 -7.51 9.07 -14.36
C PRO A 51 -7.94 8.87 -15.82
N MET A 52 -7.51 9.74 -16.75
CA MET A 52 -7.91 9.73 -18.16
C MET A 52 -6.73 9.62 -19.13
N SER A 53 -5.57 9.15 -18.67
CA SER A 53 -4.38 9.02 -19.53
C SER A 53 -4.57 7.87 -20.53
N TRP A 54 -4.71 8.20 -21.82
CA TRP A 54 -4.90 7.21 -22.88
C TRP A 54 -3.74 6.20 -22.97
N HIS A 55 -2.51 6.66 -22.75
CA HIS A 55 -1.30 5.82 -22.72
C HIS A 55 -1.26 4.85 -21.54
N ASP A 56 -2.04 5.10 -20.47
CA ASP A 56 -2.10 4.22 -19.30
C ASP A 56 -3.20 3.14 -19.42
N ASN A 57 -4.07 3.22 -20.44
CA ASN A 57 -5.15 2.26 -20.69
C ASN A 57 -4.80 1.21 -21.76
N LEU A 58 -3.58 1.26 -22.31
CA LEU A 58 -3.07 0.18 -23.15
C LEU A 58 -2.74 -1.01 -22.25
N GLU A 59 -3.58 -2.04 -22.32
CA GLU A 59 -3.33 -3.31 -21.64
C GLU A 59 -2.18 -4.03 -22.36
N GLU A 60 -0.96 -3.71 -21.95
CA GLU A 60 0.21 -4.47 -22.34
C GLU A 60 0.11 -5.88 -21.75
N PRO A 61 0.44 -6.94 -22.51
CA PRO A 61 0.53 -8.27 -21.94
C PRO A 61 1.51 -8.22 -20.76
N ALA A 62 1.04 -8.63 -19.59
CA ALA A 62 1.85 -8.61 -18.38
C ALA A 62 3.15 -9.38 -18.61
N ASP A 63 4.27 -8.81 -18.18
CA ASP A 63 5.57 -9.46 -18.30
C ASP A 63 5.55 -10.81 -17.56
N ASP A 64 5.69 -11.90 -18.33
CA ASP A 64 5.71 -13.27 -17.82
C ASP A 64 6.74 -13.45 -16.71
N ARG A 65 7.85 -12.70 -16.75
CA ARG A 65 8.88 -12.76 -15.71
C ARG A 65 8.35 -12.22 -14.38
N PHE A 66 7.57 -11.13 -14.42
CA PHE A 66 6.94 -10.55 -13.24
C PHE A 66 5.82 -11.43 -12.70
N LEU A 67 5.00 -12.00 -13.58
CA LEU A 67 3.95 -12.95 -13.18
C LEU A 67 4.56 -14.15 -12.45
N ASN A 68 5.61 -14.75 -13.02
CA ASN A 68 6.33 -15.86 -12.40
C ASN A 68 6.93 -15.48 -11.04
N LEU A 69 7.45 -14.26 -10.90
CA LEU A 69 7.97 -13.77 -9.62
C LEU A 69 6.87 -13.64 -8.56
N ILE A 70 5.71 -13.10 -8.93
CA ILE A 70 4.56 -12.98 -8.03
C ILE A 70 4.05 -14.37 -7.63
N HIS A 71 3.90 -15.27 -8.60
CA HIS A 71 3.49 -16.65 -8.33
C HIS A 71 4.45 -17.35 -7.38
N HIS A 72 5.76 -17.22 -7.61
CA HIS A 72 6.79 -17.77 -6.74
C HIS A 72 6.75 -17.15 -5.32
N ALA A 73 6.55 -15.84 -5.20
CA ALA A 73 6.43 -15.16 -3.91
C ALA A 73 5.17 -15.57 -3.13
N ALA A 74 4.08 -15.92 -3.83
CA ALA A 74 2.84 -16.40 -3.24
C ALA A 74 2.87 -17.88 -2.84
N GLN A 75 3.93 -18.64 -3.18
CA GLN A 75 4.04 -20.04 -2.78
C GLN A 75 4.26 -20.18 -1.27
N GLN A 76 3.78 -21.30 -0.73
CA GLN A 76 3.98 -21.66 0.67
C GLN A 76 5.49 -21.87 0.95
N PRO A 77 5.98 -21.51 2.15
CA PRO A 77 7.40 -21.67 2.52
C PRO A 77 7.96 -23.08 2.26
N ARG A 78 7.19 -24.13 2.58
CA ARG A 78 7.53 -25.54 2.35
C ARG A 78 7.74 -25.90 0.88
N LYS A 79 7.09 -25.20 -0.05
CA LYS A 79 7.29 -25.39 -1.51
C LYS A 79 8.52 -24.63 -2.03
N LYS A 80 8.94 -23.59 -1.31
CA LYS A 80 10.02 -22.69 -1.70
C LYS A 80 11.38 -23.07 -1.15
N TYR A 81 11.42 -23.59 0.08
CA TYR A 81 12.65 -23.94 0.78
C TYR A 81 12.61 -25.40 1.24
N PRO A 82 13.75 -26.12 1.22
CA PRO A 82 13.82 -27.49 1.72
C PRO A 82 13.69 -27.55 3.25
N GLU A 83 14.11 -26.50 3.94
CA GLU A 83 14.15 -26.41 5.41
C GLU A 83 13.63 -25.05 5.88
N THR A 84 13.21 -24.98 7.14
CA THR A 84 12.76 -23.74 7.79
C THR A 84 13.89 -22.71 7.82
N GLN A 85 13.58 -21.47 7.43
CA GLN A 85 14.57 -20.39 7.42
C GLN A 85 14.46 -19.51 8.67
N THR A 86 13.34 -19.55 9.37
CA THR A 86 13.08 -18.76 10.58
C THR A 86 12.33 -19.60 11.60
N GLU A 87 12.51 -19.32 12.89
CA GLU A 87 11.81 -20.01 14.00
C GLU A 87 10.28 -19.98 13.83
N SER A 88 9.73 -18.86 13.32
CA SER A 88 8.31 -18.74 13.05
C SER A 88 7.79 -19.69 11.97
N GLN A 89 8.64 -20.12 11.04
CA GLN A 89 8.27 -21.10 10.00
C GLN A 89 8.22 -22.52 10.56
N GLU A 90 8.94 -22.81 11.65
CA GLU A 90 8.96 -24.14 12.29
C GLU A 90 7.57 -24.53 12.82
N ILE A 91 6.84 -23.57 13.39
CA ILE A 91 5.54 -23.80 14.05
C ILE A 91 4.45 -24.31 13.08
N GLY A 92 4.62 -24.14 11.77
CA GLY A 92 3.66 -24.57 10.75
C GLY A 92 4.31 -25.25 9.56
N TRP A 93 5.52 -25.77 9.71
CA TRP A 93 6.28 -26.36 8.60
C TRP A 93 5.62 -27.63 8.07
N ASP A 94 5.20 -28.50 8.99
CA ASP A 94 4.37 -29.68 8.76
C ASP A 94 2.95 -29.41 9.29
N ALA A 95 2.12 -28.78 8.46
CA ALA A 95 0.74 -28.45 8.82
C ALA A 95 -0.23 -29.64 8.67
N ASP A 96 0.21 -30.71 8.01
CA ASP A 96 -0.61 -31.89 7.81
C ASP A 96 -0.75 -32.65 9.15
N PRO A 97 -1.97 -32.93 9.62
CA PRO A 97 -2.17 -33.62 10.88
C PRO A 97 -1.65 -35.06 10.78
N LEU A 98 -0.91 -35.51 11.79
CA LEU A 98 -0.34 -36.86 11.85
C LEU A 98 -1.41 -37.97 11.84
N VAL A 99 -2.62 -37.64 12.28
CA VAL A 99 -3.78 -38.52 12.28
C VAL A 99 -4.89 -37.81 11.53
N ASN A 100 -5.56 -38.49 10.61
CA ASN A 100 -6.73 -37.93 9.94
C ASN A 100 -7.81 -37.64 10.98
N PRO A 101 -8.21 -36.37 11.18
CA PRO A 101 -9.16 -36.02 12.23
C PRO A 101 -10.62 -36.45 11.97
N GLU A 102 -10.89 -37.29 10.95
CA GLU A 102 -12.22 -37.79 10.55
C GLU A 102 -13.35 -36.80 10.87
N ARG A 103 -13.24 -35.59 10.30
CA ARG A 103 -14.12 -34.45 10.66
C ARG A 103 -15.58 -34.64 10.28
N ASP A 104 -15.87 -35.67 9.49
CA ASP A 104 -17.22 -36.02 9.04
C ASP A 104 -17.99 -36.87 10.06
N ASP A 105 -17.30 -37.54 11.00
CA ASP A 105 -18.00 -38.31 12.02
C ASP A 105 -18.60 -37.39 13.09
N HIS A 106 -19.93 -37.21 13.04
CA HIS A 106 -20.68 -36.39 14.00
C HIS A 106 -20.70 -36.99 15.42
N ARG A 107 -20.28 -38.26 15.60
CA ARG A 107 -20.13 -38.88 16.92
C ARG A 107 -18.90 -38.38 17.66
N LEU A 108 -17.83 -38.06 16.92
CA LEU A 108 -16.55 -37.60 17.44
C LEU A 108 -16.40 -36.09 17.36
N ASN A 109 -17.08 -35.44 16.42
CA ASN A 109 -16.98 -34.01 16.19
C ASN A 109 -18.22 -33.25 16.69
N HIS A 110 -18.03 -32.43 17.71
CA HIS A 110 -19.08 -31.59 18.31
C HIS A 110 -18.85 -30.11 18.00
N PHE A 111 -18.79 -29.76 16.72
CA PHE A 111 -18.62 -28.36 16.33
C PHE A 111 -19.81 -27.51 16.80
N ARG A 112 -19.53 -26.28 17.23
CA ARG A 112 -20.58 -25.34 17.59
C ARG A 112 -21.23 -24.82 16.31
N VAL A 113 -22.44 -25.32 16.01
CA VAL A 113 -23.22 -24.88 14.85
C VAL A 113 -24.21 -23.80 15.29
N HIS A 114 -24.15 -22.66 14.63
CA HIS A 114 -25.10 -21.58 14.84
C HIS A 114 -26.19 -21.65 13.76
N LYS A 115 -27.45 -21.64 14.20
CA LYS A 115 -28.64 -21.49 13.33
C LYS A 115 -29.13 -20.05 13.38
N ASP A 116 -29.96 -19.67 12.42
CA ASP A 116 -30.53 -18.31 12.31
C ASP A 116 -31.17 -17.83 13.61
N ILE A 117 -31.88 -18.71 14.32
CA ILE A 117 -32.51 -18.40 15.61
C ILE A 117 -31.45 -18.08 16.68
N THR A 118 -30.38 -18.86 16.76
CA THR A 118 -29.30 -18.62 17.73
C THR A 118 -28.51 -17.35 17.39
N LEU A 119 -28.31 -17.04 16.10
CA LEU A 119 -27.68 -15.80 15.66
C LEU A 119 -28.57 -14.59 15.95
N TYR A 120 -29.86 -14.68 15.65
CA TYR A 120 -30.85 -13.65 15.95
C TYR A 120 -30.91 -13.35 17.45
N LYS A 121 -31.00 -14.39 18.30
CA LYS A 121 -31.02 -14.21 19.76
C LYS A 121 -29.71 -13.63 20.28
N ALA A 122 -28.56 -14.09 19.78
CA ALA A 122 -27.27 -13.50 20.13
C ALA A 122 -27.20 -12.01 19.75
N LYS A 123 -27.71 -11.65 18.56
CA LYS A 123 -27.79 -10.25 18.09
C LYS A 123 -28.73 -9.42 18.97
N MET A 124 -29.92 -9.92 19.28
CA MET A 124 -30.87 -9.28 20.20
C MET A 124 -30.23 -9.03 21.57
N TRP A 125 -29.54 -10.01 22.14
CA TRP A 125 -28.83 -9.86 23.41
C TRP A 125 -27.66 -8.87 23.34
N SER A 126 -26.96 -8.80 22.20
CA SER A 126 -25.85 -7.85 22.01
C SER A 126 -26.29 -6.39 21.88
N LEU A 127 -27.54 -6.15 21.43
CA LEU A 127 -28.12 -4.82 21.28
C LEU A 127 -28.61 -4.23 22.63
N GLY A 128 -28.56 -5.01 23.71
CA GLY A 128 -29.26 -4.69 24.95
C GLY A 128 -30.75 -4.97 24.81
N GLU A 129 -31.42 -5.40 25.87
CA GLU A 129 -32.87 -5.54 25.89
C GLU A 129 -33.55 -4.16 25.81
N ASP A 130 -33.55 -3.54 24.64
CA ASP A 130 -34.45 -2.42 24.32
C ASP A 130 -35.86 -3.01 24.15
N ASP A 131 -36.59 -3.12 25.26
CA ASP A 131 -38.06 -3.12 25.39
C ASP A 131 -38.55 -4.03 26.51
N ARG A 132 -38.12 -3.75 27.74
CA ARG A 132 -38.95 -4.08 28.92
C ARG A 132 -39.01 -2.87 29.83
N HIS A 133 -40.18 -2.23 29.83
CA HIS A 133 -40.65 -1.10 30.65
C HIS A 133 -40.61 0.30 30.00
N ARG A 134 -41.55 0.54 29.08
CA ARG A 134 -42.35 1.76 29.07
C ARG A 134 -43.80 1.43 28.73
#